data_AF-A0AAW2YUH9-F1
#
_entry.id   AF-A0AAW2YUH9-F1
#
_cell.length_a   1.000
_cell.length_b   1.000
_cell.length_c   1.000
_cell.angle_alpha   90.00
_cell.angle_beta   90.00
_cell.angle_gamma   90.00
#
_symmetry.space_group_name_H-M   'P 1'
#
loop_
_entity.id
_entity.type
_entity.pdbx_description
1 polymer ?
#
loop_
_entity_poly.entity_id
_entity_poly.type
_entity_poly.pdbx_seq_one_letter_code
_entity_poly.pdbx_strand_id
1 'polypeptide(L)'
;MSKVLKYRDISVRRADLLRGCLVNIDAFYNKHYGPYPVVVFHEDYDEYTQRDFQAALKYTKVFWIRVDLNKANESQKRLYKLTGGDKQQSTDWGYRQMCRFYSGLMHQHYSLSLFDSYMRLDDDSRFDTVPENDFFDLLNERRLKYIYRAELPDPWGSDQLTRVVKSHFSNATFQLSSSPYTNFHVSKFDLWRSREFLSLFQKMDSSQLFIKNRVGDALVHDVVLQVLLKESQKQMVVDFGYKHNFHSFEKGSRNYMFIVDRSFYHK
;
A
#
# COMPACT_ATOMS: atom_id res chain seq x y z
N MET A 1 5.62 -40.48 13.13
CA MET A 1 4.32 -39.82 13.40
C MET A 1 4.56 -38.55 14.21
N SER A 2 4.85 -37.41 13.56
CA SER A 2 4.94 -36.13 14.24
C SER A 2 3.53 -35.53 14.37
N LYS A 3 3.07 -35.34 15.60
CA LYS A 3 1.82 -34.64 15.89
C LYS A 3 2.00 -33.17 15.52
N VAL A 4 1.37 -32.74 14.44
CA VAL A 4 1.17 -31.32 14.13
C VAL A 4 0.32 -30.73 15.26
N LEU A 5 0.95 -29.94 16.14
CA LEU A 5 0.23 -29.11 17.09
C LEU A 5 -0.56 -28.07 16.29
N LYS A 6 -1.89 -28.18 16.30
CA LYS A 6 -2.79 -27.13 15.83
C LYS A 6 -2.54 -25.89 16.69
N TYR A 7 -1.82 -24.90 16.13
CA TYR A 7 -1.60 -23.62 16.77
C TYR A 7 -2.93 -22.89 16.94
N ARG A 8 -3.26 -22.53 18.18
CA ARG A 8 -4.40 -21.66 18.51
C ARG A 8 -4.02 -20.22 18.13
N ASP A 9 -4.82 -19.61 17.26
CA ASP A 9 -4.75 -18.21 16.88
C ASP A 9 -4.90 -17.30 18.10
N ILE A 10 -3.83 -16.55 18.42
CA ILE A 10 -3.96 -15.30 19.17
C ILE A 10 -4.13 -14.23 18.09
N SER A 11 -5.38 -13.91 17.74
CA SER A 11 -5.69 -12.90 16.74
C SER A 11 -5.42 -11.51 17.32
N VAL A 12 -4.33 -10.88 16.89
CA VAL A 12 -4.14 -9.45 17.12
C VAL A 12 -5.26 -8.72 16.37
N ARG A 13 -6.01 -7.84 17.05
CA ARG A 13 -7.11 -7.13 16.38
C ARG A 13 -6.52 -6.06 15.48
N ARG A 14 -7.06 -5.91 14.27
CA ARG A 14 -6.67 -4.88 13.30
C ARG A 14 -6.65 -3.46 13.89
N ALA A 15 -7.57 -3.18 14.82
CA ALA A 15 -7.61 -1.94 15.58
C ALA A 15 -6.33 -1.70 16.40
N ASP A 16 -5.80 -2.73 17.06
CA ASP A 16 -4.59 -2.65 17.88
C ASP A 16 -3.35 -2.37 16.98
N LEU A 17 -3.30 -2.99 15.79
CA LEU A 17 -2.28 -2.70 14.77
C LEU A 17 -2.30 -1.23 14.38
N LEU A 18 -3.45 -0.75 13.91
CA LEU A 18 -3.59 0.62 13.43
C LEU A 18 -3.24 1.63 14.53
N ARG A 19 -3.70 1.40 15.77
CA ARG A 19 -3.35 2.25 16.91
C ARG A 19 -1.84 2.31 17.12
N GLY A 20 -1.16 1.16 17.05
CA GLY A 20 0.30 1.06 17.14
C GLY A 20 1.01 1.80 16.00
N CYS A 21 0.55 1.64 14.76
CA CYS A 21 1.07 2.36 13.59
C CYS A 21 0.91 3.88 13.76
N LEU A 22 -0.26 4.37 14.18
CA LEU A 22 -0.49 5.80 14.41
C LEU A 22 0.43 6.39 15.49
N VAL A 23 0.58 5.70 16.62
CA VAL A 23 1.50 6.11 17.70
C VAL A 23 2.95 6.09 17.21
N ASN A 24 3.33 5.10 16.38
CA ASN A 24 4.66 5.01 15.81
C ASN A 24 4.95 6.18 14.85
N ILE A 25 4.05 6.50 13.92
CA ILE A 25 4.19 7.64 13.01
C ILE A 25 4.28 8.95 13.79
N ASP A 26 3.45 9.12 14.83
CA ASP A 26 3.46 10.30 15.69
C ASP A 26 4.83 10.51 16.33
N ALA A 27 5.43 9.44 16.85
CA ALA A 27 6.70 9.50 17.56
C ALA A 27 7.94 9.55 16.66
N PHE A 28 7.95 8.80 15.56
CA PHE A 28 9.14 8.61 14.72
C PHE A 28 9.19 9.52 13.48
N TYR A 29 8.05 10.07 13.06
CA TYR A 29 7.99 10.94 11.88
C TYR A 29 7.45 12.32 12.22
N ASN A 30 6.20 12.42 12.66
CA ASN A 30 5.53 13.72 12.83
C ASN A 30 6.11 14.57 13.96
N LYS A 31 6.64 13.96 15.02
CA LYS A 31 7.42 14.67 16.04
C LYS A 31 8.66 15.37 15.46
N HIS A 32 9.24 14.84 14.39
CA HIS A 32 10.52 15.30 13.84
C HIS A 32 10.37 16.21 12.62
N TYR A 33 9.38 15.93 11.77
CA TYR A 33 9.21 16.58 10.47
C TYR A 33 7.83 17.22 10.27
N GLY A 34 6.88 16.91 11.16
CA GLY A 34 5.50 17.33 11.02
C GLY A 34 5.23 18.78 11.45
N PRO A 35 3.94 19.16 11.56
CA PRO A 35 2.79 18.25 11.56
C PRO A 35 2.28 17.89 10.15
N TYR A 36 2.36 16.60 9.78
CA TYR A 36 1.61 16.07 8.63
C TYR A 36 0.30 15.41 9.08
N PRO A 37 -0.83 15.68 8.41
CA PRO A 37 -2.08 14.99 8.71
C PRO A 37 -2.02 13.53 8.26
N VAL A 38 -2.67 12.65 9.02
CA VAL A 38 -2.89 11.25 8.62
C VAL A 38 -4.33 11.07 8.20
N VAL A 39 -4.55 10.49 7.03
CA VAL A 39 -5.89 10.13 6.54
C VAL A 39 -6.05 8.61 6.64
N VAL A 40 -7.03 8.15 7.41
CA VAL A 40 -7.37 6.74 7.56
C VAL A 40 -8.62 6.44 6.76
N PHE A 41 -8.49 5.62 5.73
CA PHE A 41 -9.64 4.99 5.06
C PHE A 41 -10.07 3.75 5.85
N HIS A 42 -11.34 3.67 6.24
CA HIS A 42 -11.86 2.56 7.06
C HIS A 42 -13.29 2.17 6.69
N GLU A 43 -13.72 0.98 7.10
CA GLU A 43 -15.09 0.50 6.86
C GLU A 43 -15.97 0.62 8.12
N ASP A 44 -15.38 0.50 9.32
CA ASP A 44 -16.10 0.13 10.54
C ASP A 44 -15.63 0.78 11.86
N TYR A 45 -14.54 1.58 11.89
CA TYR A 45 -14.17 2.33 13.11
C TYR A 45 -15.22 3.39 13.50
N ASP A 46 -15.81 3.22 14.68
CA ASP A 46 -16.78 4.16 15.26
C ASP A 46 -16.13 5.42 15.86
N GLU A 47 -16.93 6.43 16.16
CA GLU A 47 -16.43 7.70 16.72
C GLU A 47 -15.68 7.53 18.05
N TYR A 48 -16.05 6.54 18.86
CA TYR A 48 -15.38 6.26 20.12
C TYR A 48 -13.94 5.81 19.86
N THR A 49 -13.75 4.83 18.98
CA THR A 49 -12.44 4.31 18.58
C THR A 49 -11.60 5.41 17.95
N GLN A 50 -12.20 6.22 17.07
CA GLN A 50 -11.53 7.34 16.43
C GLN A 50 -11.02 8.38 17.44
N ARG A 51 -11.81 8.70 18.48
CA ARG A 51 -11.43 9.62 19.55
C ARG A 51 -10.36 9.01 20.46
N ASP A 52 -10.45 7.74 20.83
CA ASP A 52 -9.41 7.04 21.60
C ASP A 52 -8.06 7.08 20.88
N PHE A 53 -8.07 6.78 19.58
CA PHE A 53 -6.84 6.75 18.79
C PHE A 53 -6.26 8.15 18.68
N GLN A 54 -7.09 9.17 18.42
CA GLN A 54 -6.63 10.56 18.37
C GLN A 54 -6.07 11.05 19.72
N ALA A 55 -6.62 10.61 20.85
CA ALA A 55 -6.15 10.97 22.19
C ALA A 55 -4.77 10.38 22.53
N ALA A 56 -4.35 9.33 21.82
CA ALA A 56 -3.03 8.72 21.98
C ALA A 56 -1.90 9.48 21.27
N LEU A 57 -2.22 10.49 20.45
CA LEU A 57 -1.28 11.19 19.57
C LEU A 57 -1.02 12.62 20.05
N LYS A 58 0.21 13.10 19.90
CA LYS A 58 0.61 14.45 20.33
C LYS A 58 0.80 15.42 19.17
N TYR A 59 1.35 14.96 18.06
CA TYR A 59 1.75 15.79 16.92
C TYR A 59 0.86 15.55 15.69
N THR A 60 0.14 14.44 15.66
CA THR A 60 -0.58 13.95 14.49
C THR A 60 -2.07 14.21 14.61
N LYS A 61 -2.61 14.88 13.59
CA LYS A 61 -4.06 14.97 13.38
C LYS A 61 -4.53 13.87 12.45
N VAL A 62 -5.52 13.08 12.88
CA VAL A 62 -6.11 12.00 12.08
C VAL A 62 -7.45 12.44 11.50
N PHE A 63 -7.63 12.20 10.20
CA PHE A 63 -8.89 12.35 9.47
C PHE A 63 -9.41 10.96 9.08
N TRP A 64 -10.66 10.69 9.43
CA TRP A 64 -11.29 9.39 9.25
C TRP A 64 -12.24 9.44 8.07
N ILE A 65 -11.98 8.63 7.05
CA ILE A 65 -12.76 8.60 5.82
C ILE A 65 -13.37 7.21 5.69
N ARG A 66 -14.70 7.14 5.83
CA ARG A 66 -15.41 5.89 5.64
C ARG A 66 -15.46 5.52 4.16
N VAL A 67 -15.04 4.30 3.84
CA VAL A 67 -15.14 3.69 2.51
C VAL A 67 -15.90 2.37 2.61
N ASP A 68 -16.48 1.95 1.50
CA ASP A 68 -17.07 0.61 1.36
C ASP A 68 -16.37 -0.08 0.19
N LEU A 69 -15.31 -0.82 0.50
CA LEU A 69 -14.55 -1.57 -0.49
C LEU A 69 -15.29 -2.84 -0.90
N ASN A 70 -16.14 -3.36 -0.01
CA ASN A 70 -16.96 -4.54 -0.24
C ASN A 70 -18.15 -4.29 -1.16
N LYS A 71 -18.49 -3.03 -1.45
CA LYS A 71 -19.54 -2.66 -2.40
C LYS A 71 -19.26 -3.24 -3.80
N ALA A 72 -20.08 -4.21 -4.18
CA ALA A 72 -20.06 -4.81 -5.50
C ALA A 72 -21.47 -5.15 -5.96
N ASN A 73 -21.72 -5.02 -7.26
CA ASN A 73 -22.94 -5.56 -7.85
C ASN A 73 -22.86 -7.09 -7.99
N GLU A 74 -24.02 -7.72 -8.17
CA GLU A 74 -24.13 -9.18 -8.27
C GLU A 74 -23.34 -9.75 -9.44
N SER A 75 -23.25 -9.02 -10.56
CA SER A 75 -22.50 -9.42 -11.74
C SER A 75 -21.00 -9.53 -11.45
N GLN A 76 -20.45 -8.60 -10.67
CA GLN A 76 -19.04 -8.62 -10.25
C GLN A 76 -18.74 -9.79 -9.29
N LYS A 77 -19.62 -10.05 -8.32
CA LYS A 77 -19.49 -11.20 -7.41
C LYS A 77 -19.56 -12.52 -8.18
N ARG A 78 -20.48 -12.62 -9.15
CA ARG A 78 -20.58 -13.78 -10.04
C ARG A 78 -19.32 -13.96 -10.88
N LEU A 79 -18.81 -12.88 -11.46
CA LEU A 79 -17.59 -12.89 -12.25
C LEU A 79 -16.39 -13.36 -11.43
N TYR A 80 -16.19 -12.81 -10.23
CA TYR A 80 -15.15 -13.22 -9.29
C TYR A 80 -15.19 -14.73 -9.00
N LYS A 81 -16.39 -15.28 -8.75
CA LYS A 81 -16.55 -16.73 -8.55
C LYS A 81 -16.20 -17.54 -9.81
N LEU A 82 -16.68 -17.10 -10.97
CA LEU A 82 -16.44 -17.77 -12.26
C LEU A 82 -14.95 -17.79 -12.64
N THR A 83 -14.19 -16.76 -12.28
CA THR A 83 -12.75 -16.69 -12.54
C THR A 83 -11.89 -17.32 -11.44
N GLY A 84 -12.50 -18.05 -10.51
CA GLY A 84 -11.79 -18.83 -9.50
C GLY A 84 -11.29 -18.02 -8.30
N GLY A 85 -11.95 -16.91 -7.97
CA GLY A 85 -11.60 -16.08 -6.81
C GLY A 85 -11.49 -16.86 -5.50
N ASP A 86 -12.42 -17.78 -5.23
CA ASP A 86 -12.43 -18.59 -4.00
C ASP A 86 -11.36 -19.71 -3.96
N LYS A 87 -10.62 -19.92 -5.07
CA LYS A 87 -9.65 -21.02 -5.18
C LYS A 87 -8.25 -20.66 -4.67
N GLN A 88 -8.02 -19.40 -4.30
CA GLN A 88 -6.71 -18.91 -3.85
C GLN A 88 -6.82 -18.29 -2.45
N GLN A 89 -6.25 -18.97 -1.46
CA GLN A 89 -6.13 -18.47 -0.09
C GLN A 89 -5.41 -17.11 -0.10
N SER A 90 -5.81 -16.16 0.77
CA SER A 90 -5.28 -14.78 0.86
C SER A 90 -5.58 -13.82 -0.32
N THR A 91 -6.56 -14.16 -1.16
CA THR A 91 -6.91 -13.33 -2.34
C THR A 91 -8.42 -13.10 -2.46
N ASP A 92 -9.10 -13.03 -1.32
CA ASP A 92 -10.56 -12.92 -1.26
C ASP A 92 -11.10 -11.64 -1.93
N TRP A 93 -12.43 -11.53 -1.97
CA TRP A 93 -13.12 -10.37 -2.53
C TRP A 93 -12.60 -9.04 -1.96
N GLY A 94 -12.46 -8.95 -0.63
CA GLY A 94 -11.98 -7.74 0.04
C GLY A 94 -10.56 -7.38 -0.40
N TYR A 95 -9.68 -8.38 -0.52
CA TYR A 95 -8.34 -8.22 -1.03
C TYR A 95 -8.31 -7.68 -2.47
N ARG A 96 -9.16 -8.20 -3.38
CA ARG A 96 -9.24 -7.69 -4.77
C ARG A 96 -9.66 -6.23 -4.81
N GLN A 97 -10.61 -5.87 -3.97
CA GLN A 97 -11.13 -4.51 -3.90
C GLN A 97 -10.12 -3.55 -3.28
N MET A 98 -9.36 -4.00 -2.28
CA MET A 98 -8.23 -3.26 -1.72
C MET A 98 -7.14 -3.00 -2.78
N CYS A 99 -6.72 -4.04 -3.52
CA CYS A 99 -5.74 -3.86 -4.59
C CYS A 99 -6.25 -2.90 -5.66
N ARG A 100 -7.51 -3.01 -6.08
CA ARG A 100 -8.16 -2.06 -7.01
C ARG A 100 -8.15 -0.63 -6.46
N PHE A 101 -8.45 -0.47 -5.17
CA PHE A 101 -8.51 0.84 -4.52
C PHE A 101 -7.15 1.54 -4.50
N TYR A 102 -6.11 0.85 -4.03
CA TYR A 102 -4.75 1.40 -4.00
C TYR A 102 -4.09 1.48 -5.38
N SER A 103 -4.54 0.68 -6.35
CA SER A 103 -4.07 0.78 -7.74
C SER A 103 -4.56 2.04 -8.46
N GLY A 104 -5.53 2.80 -7.95
CA GLY A 104 -5.97 4.02 -8.64
C GLY A 104 -7.14 4.82 -8.08
N LEU A 105 -8.09 4.21 -7.35
CA LEU A 105 -9.26 4.94 -6.82
C LEU A 105 -8.88 5.90 -5.69
N MET A 106 -7.97 5.47 -4.82
CA MET A 106 -7.50 6.27 -3.69
C MET A 106 -6.95 7.62 -4.18
N HIS A 107 -6.14 7.61 -5.24
CA HIS A 107 -5.49 8.81 -5.78
C HIS A 107 -6.46 9.89 -6.29
N GLN A 108 -7.69 9.49 -6.61
CA GLN A 108 -8.77 10.35 -7.09
C GLN A 108 -9.77 10.74 -5.99
N HIS A 109 -9.60 10.24 -4.77
CA HIS A 109 -10.54 10.50 -3.70
C HIS A 109 -10.53 11.99 -3.31
N TYR A 110 -11.71 12.61 -3.26
CA TYR A 110 -11.86 14.07 -3.05
C TYR A 110 -11.20 14.56 -1.75
N SER A 111 -11.19 13.73 -0.69
CA SER A 111 -10.52 14.07 0.58
C SER A 111 -9.02 14.27 0.43
N LEU A 112 -8.42 13.84 -0.68
CA LEU A 112 -7.00 13.98 -0.98
C LEU A 112 -6.71 15.05 -2.05
N SER A 113 -7.72 15.81 -2.48
CA SER A 113 -7.60 16.81 -3.55
C SER A 113 -6.68 17.98 -3.20
N LEU A 114 -6.52 18.28 -1.91
CA LEU A 114 -5.71 19.39 -1.41
C LEU A 114 -4.23 19.04 -1.20
N PHE A 115 -3.83 17.79 -1.42
CA PHE A 115 -2.45 17.35 -1.22
C PHE A 115 -1.73 17.13 -2.55
N ASP A 116 -0.46 17.51 -2.60
CA ASP A 116 0.43 17.30 -3.75
C ASP A 116 1.18 15.97 -3.68
N SER A 117 1.39 15.44 -2.48
CA SER A 117 2.05 14.16 -2.22
C SER A 117 1.44 13.44 -1.03
N TYR A 118 1.70 12.14 -0.94
CA TYR A 118 1.27 11.29 0.18
C TYR A 118 2.35 10.26 0.52
N MET A 119 2.33 9.80 1.76
CA MET A 119 3.05 8.61 2.24
C MET A 119 2.00 7.54 2.58
N ARG A 120 2.04 6.39 1.90
CA ARG A 120 1.16 5.25 2.23
C ARG A 120 1.86 4.34 3.23
N LEU A 121 1.09 3.94 4.23
CA LEU A 121 1.42 3.01 5.29
C LEU A 121 0.24 2.04 5.46
N ASP A 122 0.52 0.78 5.73
CA ASP A 122 -0.46 -0.20 6.19
C ASP A 122 -0.68 -0.09 7.71
N ASP A 123 -1.73 -0.73 8.22
CA ASP A 123 -2.13 -0.65 9.62
C ASP A 123 -1.11 -1.27 10.59
N ASP A 124 -0.23 -2.13 10.13
CA ASP A 124 0.88 -2.74 10.89
C ASP A 124 2.26 -2.17 10.52
N SER A 125 2.31 -1.08 9.75
CA SER A 125 3.57 -0.45 9.34
C SER A 125 4.24 0.24 10.52
N ARG A 126 5.57 0.08 10.63
CA ARG A 126 6.34 0.59 11.77
C ARG A 126 7.73 1.07 11.36
N PHE A 127 8.07 2.30 11.71
CA PHE A 127 9.45 2.79 11.71
C PHE A 127 10.17 2.26 12.96
N ASP A 128 11.34 1.65 12.74
CA ASP A 128 12.24 1.21 13.82
C ASP A 128 13.27 2.27 14.19
N THR A 129 13.60 3.14 13.24
CA THR A 129 14.48 4.29 13.46
C THR A 129 13.81 5.53 12.90
N VAL A 130 14.14 6.70 13.45
CA VAL A 130 13.76 7.98 12.82
C VAL A 130 14.45 8.03 11.45
N PRO A 131 13.72 8.32 10.35
CA PRO A 131 14.33 8.56 9.06
C PRO A 131 15.39 9.66 9.13
N GLU A 132 16.36 9.69 8.22
CA GLU A 132 17.37 10.77 8.23
C GLU A 132 16.82 12.07 7.64
N ASN A 133 15.89 11.95 6.70
CA ASN A 133 15.32 13.06 5.94
C ASN A 133 13.78 13.00 5.99
N ASP A 134 13.15 14.17 5.87
CA ASP A 134 11.73 14.23 5.52
C ASP A 134 11.55 13.73 4.08
N PHE A 135 10.75 12.69 3.89
CA PHE A 135 10.48 12.10 2.58
C PHE A 135 9.75 13.07 1.63
N PHE A 136 8.95 14.01 2.14
CA PHE A 136 8.27 15.00 1.30
C PHE A 136 9.23 16.06 0.80
N ASP A 137 10.16 16.52 1.64
CA ASP A 137 11.25 17.39 1.22
C ASP A 137 12.17 16.66 0.24
N LEU A 138 12.50 15.40 0.53
CA LEU A 138 13.31 14.57 -0.37
C LEU A 138 12.68 14.43 -1.77
N LEU A 139 11.35 14.28 -1.84
CA LEU A 139 10.63 14.29 -3.12
C LEU A 139 10.85 15.61 -3.87
N ASN A 140 10.73 16.74 -3.17
CA ASN A 140 10.81 18.07 -3.77
C ASN A 140 12.24 18.43 -4.20
N GLU A 141 13.20 18.30 -3.30
CA GLU A 141 14.59 18.70 -3.49
C GLU A 141 15.25 17.92 -4.63
N ARG A 142 14.98 16.61 -4.71
CA ARG A 142 15.54 15.73 -5.73
C ARG A 142 14.66 15.61 -6.97
N ARG A 143 13.53 16.34 -7.02
CA ARG A 143 12.54 16.29 -8.12
C ARG A 143 12.07 14.85 -8.41
N LEU A 144 11.92 14.06 -7.35
CA LEU A 144 11.40 12.71 -7.41
C LEU A 144 9.86 12.74 -7.46
N LYS A 145 9.30 11.70 -8.04
CA LYS A 145 7.85 11.43 -8.05
C LYS A 145 7.48 10.24 -7.17
N TYR A 146 8.41 9.33 -6.89
CA TYR A 146 8.12 8.12 -6.12
C TYR A 146 9.33 7.66 -5.29
N ILE A 147 9.11 7.39 -4.01
CA ILE A 147 10.08 6.83 -3.07
C ILE A 147 9.52 5.52 -2.53
N TYR A 148 10.37 4.51 -2.38
CA TYR A 148 9.98 3.21 -1.84
C TYR A 148 11.11 2.61 -1.00
N ARG A 149 10.76 1.67 -0.12
CA ARG A 149 11.70 1.08 0.83
C ARG A 149 12.40 -0.19 0.32
N ALA A 150 11.68 -0.99 -0.46
CA ALA A 150 12.14 -2.30 -0.90
C ALA A 150 11.34 -2.76 -2.12
N GLU A 151 11.84 -3.79 -2.78
CA GLU A 151 11.12 -4.53 -3.82
C GLU A 151 11.02 -6.00 -3.40
N LEU A 152 9.89 -6.63 -3.70
CA LEU A 152 9.65 -8.05 -3.47
C LEU A 152 9.03 -8.71 -4.71
N PRO A 153 9.25 -10.02 -4.92
CA PRO A 153 8.59 -10.75 -5.99
C PRO A 153 7.07 -10.80 -5.79
N ASP A 154 6.32 -10.49 -6.86
CA ASP A 154 4.88 -10.70 -6.92
C ASP A 154 4.50 -11.36 -8.26
N PRO A 155 4.45 -12.71 -8.33
CA PRO A 155 4.22 -13.39 -9.59
C PRO A 155 2.74 -13.41 -10.01
N TRP A 156 1.80 -13.08 -9.12
CA TRP A 156 0.39 -13.33 -9.38
C TRP A 156 -0.23 -12.22 -10.24
N GLY A 157 -0.85 -12.59 -11.36
CA GLY A 157 -1.58 -11.65 -12.21
C GLY A 157 -0.71 -10.83 -13.17
N SER A 158 0.61 -11.03 -13.16
CA SER A 158 1.59 -10.30 -13.98
C SER A 158 1.33 -10.45 -15.48
N ASP A 159 1.00 -11.65 -15.96
CA ASP A 159 0.65 -11.91 -17.36
C ASP A 159 -0.61 -11.15 -17.79
N GLN A 160 -1.63 -11.15 -16.95
CA GLN A 160 -2.90 -10.48 -17.22
C GLN A 160 -2.72 -8.97 -17.26
N LEU A 161 -1.97 -8.42 -16.29
CA LEU A 161 -1.60 -7.01 -16.28
C LEU A 161 -0.78 -6.66 -17.53
N THR A 162 0.21 -7.49 -17.88
CA THR A 162 1.05 -7.27 -19.07
C THR A 162 0.22 -7.20 -20.35
N ARG A 163 -0.75 -8.09 -20.52
CA ARG A 163 -1.67 -8.05 -21.67
C ARG A 163 -2.48 -6.76 -21.72
N VAL A 164 -3.02 -6.30 -20.58
CA VAL A 164 -3.79 -5.05 -20.53
C VAL A 164 -2.91 -3.85 -20.86
N VAL A 165 -1.72 -3.77 -20.25
CA VAL A 165 -0.77 -2.67 -20.48
C VAL A 165 -0.32 -2.63 -21.93
N LYS A 166 0.10 -3.76 -22.52
CA LYS A 166 0.51 -3.81 -23.94
C LYS A 166 -0.65 -3.54 -24.91
N SER A 167 -1.89 -3.82 -24.52
CA SER A 167 -3.06 -3.45 -25.34
C SER A 167 -3.36 -1.95 -25.32
N HIS A 168 -2.84 -1.21 -24.32
CA HIS A 168 -3.06 0.22 -24.13
C HIS A 168 -1.86 1.06 -24.57
N PHE A 169 -0.66 0.61 -24.22
CA PHE A 169 0.63 1.16 -24.59
C PHE A 169 1.41 0.11 -25.38
N SER A 170 1.16 0.01 -26.68
CA SER A 170 1.72 -1.05 -27.55
C SER A 170 3.24 -1.11 -27.55
N ASN A 171 3.91 0.03 -27.34
CA ASN A 171 5.36 0.18 -27.37
C ASN A 171 5.99 0.21 -25.97
N ALA A 172 5.23 -0.08 -24.91
CA ALA A 172 5.76 -0.09 -23.55
C ALA A 172 6.73 -1.26 -23.34
N THR A 173 7.92 -0.95 -22.84
CA THR A 173 8.94 -1.92 -22.46
C THR A 173 9.08 -1.92 -20.95
N PHE A 174 8.75 -3.05 -20.32
CA PHE A 174 8.84 -3.25 -18.87
C PHE A 174 8.94 -4.75 -18.56
N GLN A 175 9.40 -5.09 -17.37
CA GLN A 175 9.49 -6.46 -16.87
C GLN A 175 9.05 -6.52 -15.41
N LEU A 176 8.13 -7.44 -15.09
CA LEU A 176 7.63 -7.64 -13.73
C LEU A 176 8.33 -8.85 -13.12
N SER A 177 9.31 -8.59 -12.25
CA SER A 177 10.08 -9.62 -11.53
C SER A 177 10.09 -9.36 -10.03
N SER A 178 10.40 -8.12 -9.65
CA SER A 178 10.41 -7.63 -8.29
C SER A 178 9.77 -6.26 -8.28
N SER A 179 8.66 -6.12 -7.56
CA SER A 179 7.85 -4.91 -7.55
C SER A 179 8.03 -4.16 -6.23
N PRO A 180 7.89 -2.82 -6.21
CA PRO A 180 7.97 -2.05 -4.96
C PRO A 180 7.03 -2.64 -3.90
N TYR A 181 7.53 -2.85 -2.69
CA TYR A 181 6.73 -3.38 -1.61
C TYR A 181 5.83 -2.28 -1.05
N THR A 182 4.64 -2.14 -1.64
CA THR A 182 3.86 -0.91 -1.60
C THR A 182 3.30 -0.55 -0.23
N ASN A 183 3.34 -1.42 0.79
CA ASN A 183 2.92 -1.07 2.16
C ASN A 183 3.65 0.17 2.68
N PHE A 184 4.86 0.46 2.18
CA PHE A 184 5.50 1.77 2.29
C PHE A 184 5.80 2.35 0.91
N HIS A 185 5.32 3.57 0.66
CA HIS A 185 5.87 4.42 -0.39
C HIS A 185 5.47 5.88 -0.18
N VAL A 186 6.21 6.80 -0.80
CA VAL A 186 5.88 8.23 -0.83
C VAL A 186 5.80 8.66 -2.29
N SER A 187 4.72 9.33 -2.69
CA SER A 187 4.51 9.68 -4.10
C SER A 187 3.83 11.03 -4.29
N LYS A 188 4.09 11.64 -5.44
CA LYS A 188 3.35 12.80 -5.94
C LYS A 188 2.01 12.37 -6.53
N PHE A 189 0.93 13.06 -6.18
CA PHE A 189 -0.39 12.79 -6.74
C PHE A 189 -0.47 13.08 -8.24
N ASP A 190 0.37 13.99 -8.76
CA ASP A 190 0.38 14.34 -10.18
C ASP A 190 0.70 13.15 -11.10
N LEU A 191 1.50 12.18 -10.64
CA LEU A 191 1.76 10.92 -11.34
C LEU A 191 0.47 10.14 -11.54
N TRP A 192 -0.30 9.98 -10.47
CA TRP A 192 -1.52 9.18 -10.42
C TRP A 192 -2.78 9.92 -10.92
N ARG A 193 -2.65 11.22 -11.19
CA ARG A 193 -3.69 12.06 -11.79
C ARG A 193 -3.34 12.46 -13.22
N SER A 194 -2.21 11.97 -13.74
CA SER A 194 -1.81 12.17 -15.13
C SER A 194 -2.80 11.51 -16.09
N ARG A 195 -2.95 12.10 -17.28
CA ARG A 195 -3.84 11.57 -18.33
C ARG A 195 -3.44 10.14 -18.71
N GLU A 196 -2.14 9.89 -18.79
CA GLU A 196 -1.54 8.62 -19.15
C GLU A 196 -1.96 7.54 -18.14
N PHE A 197 -1.72 7.78 -16.85
CA PHE A 197 -2.09 6.82 -15.81
C PHE A 197 -3.61 6.64 -15.73
N LEU A 198 -4.40 7.72 -15.72
CA LEU A 198 -5.85 7.63 -15.61
C LEU A 198 -6.46 6.83 -16.77
N SER A 199 -5.94 6.99 -17.98
CA SER A 199 -6.37 6.21 -19.15
C SER A 199 -6.02 4.72 -19.01
N LEU A 200 -4.83 4.39 -18.48
CA LEU A 200 -4.42 3.00 -18.21
C LEU A 200 -5.29 2.39 -17.10
N PHE A 201 -5.51 3.12 -16.00
CA PHE A 201 -6.36 2.68 -14.90
C PHE A 201 -7.79 2.42 -15.37
N GLN A 202 -8.36 3.30 -16.19
CA GLN A 202 -9.68 3.09 -16.78
C GLN A 202 -9.73 1.82 -17.65
N LYS A 203 -8.66 1.49 -18.39
CA LYS A 203 -8.56 0.24 -19.15
C LYS A 203 -8.50 -1.00 -18.25
N MET A 204 -7.70 -0.95 -17.17
CA MET A 204 -7.62 -2.01 -16.17
C MET A 204 -8.99 -2.23 -15.49
N ASP A 205 -9.66 -1.14 -15.14
CA ASP A 205 -10.91 -1.20 -14.40
C ASP A 205 -12.09 -1.67 -15.26
N SER A 206 -12.22 -1.11 -16.47
CA SER A 206 -13.28 -1.50 -17.42
C SER A 206 -13.14 -2.94 -17.92
N SER A 207 -11.92 -3.48 -17.99
CA SER A 207 -11.67 -4.89 -18.26
C SER A 207 -11.95 -5.82 -17.08
N GLN A 208 -12.30 -5.27 -15.90
CA GLN A 208 -12.49 -5.96 -14.63
C GLN A 208 -11.25 -6.76 -14.21
N LEU A 209 -10.05 -6.22 -14.48
CA LEU A 209 -8.77 -6.91 -14.28
C LEU A 209 -8.61 -7.44 -12.85
N PHE A 210 -8.85 -6.59 -11.86
CA PHE A 210 -8.69 -6.89 -10.42
C PHE A 210 -9.71 -7.90 -9.90
N ILE A 211 -10.92 -7.91 -10.46
CA ILE A 211 -11.99 -8.84 -10.08
C ILE A 211 -11.72 -10.22 -10.66
N LYS A 212 -11.29 -10.27 -11.92
CA LYS A 212 -11.02 -11.52 -12.63
C LYS A 212 -9.72 -12.19 -12.17
N ASN A 213 -8.71 -11.40 -11.78
CA ASN A 213 -7.33 -11.89 -11.59
C ASN A 213 -6.70 -11.31 -10.33
N ARG A 214 -5.77 -12.03 -9.71
CA ARG A 214 -5.08 -11.55 -8.50
C ARG A 214 -3.98 -10.61 -8.98
N VAL A 215 -4.32 -9.37 -9.28
CA VAL A 215 -3.35 -8.32 -9.60
C VAL A 215 -3.20 -7.43 -8.38
N GLY A 216 -2.03 -7.45 -7.76
CA GLY A 216 -1.70 -6.58 -6.64
C GLY A 216 -1.44 -5.13 -7.08
N ASP A 217 -1.65 -4.18 -6.18
CA ASP A 217 -1.27 -2.77 -6.39
C ASP A 217 0.23 -2.62 -6.61
N ALA A 218 1.07 -3.45 -5.97
CA ALA A 218 2.51 -3.48 -6.20
C ALA A 218 2.89 -3.67 -7.67
N LEU A 219 2.24 -4.60 -8.38
CA LEU A 219 2.48 -4.83 -9.81
C LEU A 219 2.04 -3.64 -10.67
N VAL A 220 0.91 -3.03 -10.32
CA VAL A 220 0.42 -1.84 -11.03
C VAL A 220 1.39 -0.67 -10.83
N HIS A 221 1.88 -0.48 -9.61
CA HIS A 221 2.88 0.55 -9.30
C HIS A 221 4.16 0.28 -10.09
N ASP A 222 4.67 -0.95 -10.10
CA ASP A 222 5.87 -1.33 -10.85
C ASP A 222 5.77 -0.98 -12.35
N VAL A 223 4.65 -1.33 -13.00
CA VAL A 223 4.38 -0.90 -14.39
C VAL A 223 4.43 0.61 -14.52
N VAL A 224 3.78 1.36 -13.63
CA VAL A 224 3.75 2.83 -13.68
C VAL A 224 5.16 3.41 -13.53
N LEU A 225 5.98 2.88 -12.62
CA LEU A 225 7.35 3.33 -12.41
C LEU A 225 8.29 3.01 -13.58
N GLN A 226 8.02 1.94 -14.34
CA GLN A 226 8.82 1.57 -15.52
C GLN A 226 8.36 2.30 -16.79
N VAL A 227 7.05 2.54 -16.93
CA VAL A 227 6.46 3.06 -18.17
C VAL A 227 6.29 4.59 -18.14
N LEU A 228 5.99 5.19 -16.98
CA LEU A 228 5.64 6.61 -16.89
C LEU A 228 6.73 7.47 -16.24
N LEU A 229 7.74 6.87 -15.62
CA LEU A 229 8.82 7.59 -14.94
C LEU A 229 10.18 7.31 -15.57
N LYS A 230 11.06 8.30 -15.51
CA LYS A 230 12.51 8.12 -15.70
C LYS A 230 13.13 7.59 -14.41
N GLU A 231 14.26 6.90 -14.52
CA GLU A 231 15.03 6.43 -13.35
C GLU A 231 15.37 7.56 -12.38
N SER A 232 15.68 8.75 -12.87
CA SER A 232 15.96 9.92 -12.02
C SER A 232 14.76 10.46 -11.25
N GLN A 233 13.55 9.95 -11.48
CA GLN A 233 12.32 10.40 -10.83
C GLN A 233 11.81 9.42 -9.78
N LYS A 234 12.52 8.31 -9.54
CA LYS A 234 12.18 7.33 -8.50
C LYS A 234 13.42 6.96 -7.71
N GLN A 235 13.24 6.62 -6.43
CA GLN A 235 14.37 6.27 -5.58
C GLN A 235 13.98 5.23 -4.53
N MET A 236 14.76 4.15 -4.44
CA MET A 236 14.77 3.28 -3.26
C MET A 236 15.55 3.98 -2.14
N VAL A 237 14.93 4.13 -0.98
CA VAL A 237 15.55 4.76 0.19
C VAL A 237 15.70 3.71 1.30
N VAL A 238 16.91 3.61 1.85
CA VAL A 238 17.27 2.60 2.86
C VAL A 238 17.84 3.20 4.15
N ASP A 239 17.91 4.53 4.27
CA ASP A 239 18.47 5.25 5.42
C ASP A 239 17.60 5.21 6.68
N PHE A 240 16.59 4.33 6.72
CA PHE A 240 15.72 4.10 7.86
C PHE A 240 15.34 2.63 8.05
N GLY A 241 15.14 2.27 9.32
CA GLY A 241 14.60 0.99 9.74
C GLY A 241 13.08 0.96 9.60
N TYR A 242 12.55 -0.11 9.01
CA TYR A 242 11.12 -0.24 8.72
C TYR A 242 10.66 -1.69 8.86
N LYS A 243 9.44 -1.89 9.37
CA LYS A 243 8.82 -3.20 9.52
C LYS A 243 7.39 -3.20 9.00
N HIS A 244 7.01 -4.33 8.43
CA HIS A 244 5.64 -4.63 8.04
C HIS A 244 5.48 -6.14 7.95
N ASN A 245 4.41 -6.68 8.55
CA ASN A 245 4.16 -8.10 8.70
C ASN A 245 5.39 -8.84 9.30
N PHE A 246 5.92 -9.86 8.63
CA PHE A 246 7.11 -10.59 9.06
C PHE A 246 8.43 -10.02 8.53
N HIS A 247 8.40 -8.90 7.80
CA HIS A 247 9.57 -8.31 7.16
C HIS A 247 10.13 -7.19 8.02
N SER A 248 11.43 -7.27 8.32
CA SER A 248 12.18 -6.22 9.00
C SER A 248 13.33 -5.74 8.13
N PHE A 249 13.29 -4.47 7.75
CA PHE A 249 14.29 -3.82 6.93
C PHE A 249 15.17 -2.95 7.81
N GLU A 250 16.41 -3.37 8.05
CA GLU A 250 17.36 -2.58 8.86
C GLU A 250 17.81 -1.32 8.12
N LYS A 251 18.09 -0.26 8.88
CA LYS A 251 18.69 0.97 8.35
C LYS A 251 20.00 0.64 7.63
N GLY A 252 20.15 1.17 6.42
CA GLY A 252 21.26 0.94 5.50
C GLY A 252 21.13 -0.34 4.66
N SER A 253 20.21 -1.25 4.98
CA SER A 253 20.05 -2.53 4.28
C SER A 253 18.96 -2.49 3.21
N ARG A 254 19.28 -3.06 2.04
CA ARG A 254 18.30 -3.41 0.99
C ARG A 254 17.58 -4.73 1.26
N ASN A 255 18.18 -5.59 2.08
CA ASN A 255 17.63 -6.89 2.43
C ASN A 255 16.76 -6.78 3.68
N TYR A 256 15.76 -7.65 3.76
CA TYR A 256 14.95 -7.82 4.95
C TYR A 256 15.36 -9.08 5.72
N MET A 257 15.03 -9.09 7.01
CA MET A 257 15.03 -10.28 7.84
C MET A 257 13.59 -10.73 8.09
N PHE A 258 13.36 -12.05 8.05
CA PHE A 258 12.10 -12.64 8.48
C PHE A 258 12.06 -12.72 10.01
N ILE A 259 11.09 -12.05 10.62
CA ILE A 259 10.83 -12.15 12.06
C ILE A 259 9.78 -13.23 12.29
N VAL A 260 10.17 -14.32 12.95
CA VAL A 260 9.29 -15.46 13.28
C VAL A 260 8.54 -15.23 14.60
N ASP A 261 9.04 -14.34 15.45
CA ASP A 261 8.43 -14.00 16.74
C ASP A 261 7.35 -12.91 16.59
N ARG A 262 6.11 -13.25 16.94
CA ARG A 262 4.95 -12.34 16.93
C ARG A 262 4.99 -11.30 18.05
N SER A 263 6.03 -11.25 18.90
CA SER A 263 6.26 -10.15 19.84
C SER A 263 6.25 -8.76 19.16
N PHE A 264 6.42 -8.71 17.83
CA PHE A 264 6.15 -7.57 16.95
C PHE A 264 4.81 -6.86 17.22
N TYR A 265 3.76 -7.62 17.54
CA TYR A 265 2.40 -7.11 17.76
C TYR A 265 2.05 -6.82 19.23
N HIS A 266 2.98 -7.11 20.16
CA HIS A 266 2.69 -7.15 21.60
C HIS A 266 3.46 -6.09 22.41
N LYS A 267 4.11 -5.12 21.76
CA LYS A 267 4.83 -4.01 22.42
C LYS A 267 4.40 -2.64 21.92
#